data_AF-A0A1H8ALQ2-F1
#
_entry.id   AF-A0A1H8ALQ2-F1
#
_cell.length_a   1.000
_cell.length_b   1.000
_cell.length_c   1.000
_cell.angle_alpha   90.00
_cell.angle_beta   90.00
_cell.angle_gamma   90.00
#
_symmetry.space_group_name_H-M   'P 1'
#
loop_
_entity.id
_entity.type
_entity.pdbx_description
1 polymer ?
#
loop_
_entity_poly.entity_id
_entity_poly.type
_entity_poly.pdbx_seq_one_letter_code
_entity_poly.pdbx_strand_id
1 'polypeptide(L)'
;MLLKKSRYKNAGFFQPENDGDDVFPGVRAREIGPAAGMIEHEIQTGNRLDQLARHYYNDDRLWWRIVDANPAFLFAGDMLDETMQGSVLLIPRLKE
;
A
#
# COMPACT_ATOMS: atom_id res chain seq x y z
N MET A 1 -19.39 -8.95 1.19
CA MET A 1 -19.70 -7.61 1.72
C MET A 1 -18.45 -7.05 2.39
N LEU A 2 -18.09 -5.78 2.14
CA LEU A 2 -16.93 -5.17 2.79
C LEU A 2 -17.24 -4.83 4.25
N LEU A 3 -16.31 -5.14 5.16
CA LEU A 3 -16.46 -4.83 6.58
C LEU A 3 -16.30 -3.33 6.85
N LYS A 4 -16.94 -2.82 7.91
CA LYS A 4 -16.84 -1.40 8.33
C LYS A 4 -15.40 -0.92 8.56
N LYS A 5 -14.50 -1.81 8.99
CA LYS A 5 -13.08 -1.54 9.23
C LYS A 5 -12.18 -1.97 8.05
N SER A 6 -12.75 -2.32 6.89
CA SER A 6 -11.98 -2.67 5.70
C SER A 6 -11.24 -1.46 5.14
N ARG A 7 -10.05 -1.69 4.59
CA ARG A 7 -9.30 -0.69 3.82
C ARG A 7 -10.05 -0.22 2.56
N TYR A 8 -10.92 -1.07 2.02
CA TYR A 8 -11.72 -0.78 0.83
C TYR A 8 -13.10 -0.19 1.16
N LYS A 9 -13.38 0.17 2.43
CA LYS A 9 -14.73 0.63 2.84
C LYS A 9 -15.26 1.82 2.03
N ASN A 10 -14.37 2.67 1.52
CA ASN A 10 -14.69 3.87 0.74
C ASN A 10 -14.40 3.67 -0.77
N ALA A 11 -14.01 2.46 -1.19
CA ALA A 11 -13.75 2.21 -2.60
C ALA A 11 -15.07 2.21 -3.37
N GLY A 12 -15.13 2.97 -4.46
CA GLY A 12 -16.31 3.02 -5.32
C GLY A 12 -16.53 1.73 -6.10
N PHE A 13 -17.74 1.54 -6.62
CA PHE A 13 -18.02 0.47 -7.58
C PHE A 13 -17.68 0.94 -9.00
N PHE A 14 -17.51 -0.01 -9.92
CA PHE A 14 -17.47 0.34 -11.34
C PHE A 14 -18.80 1.01 -11.74
N GLN A 15 -18.69 1.96 -12.65
CA GLN A 15 -19.82 2.69 -13.23
C GLN A 15 -19.97 2.21 -14.68
N PRO A 16 -21.18 2.21 -15.25
CA PRO A 16 -21.38 1.87 -16.65
C PRO A 16 -20.63 2.84 -17.56
N GLU A 17 -20.06 2.33 -18.64
CA GLU A 17 -19.41 3.15 -19.66
C GLU A 17 -20.46 3.48 -20.73
N ASN A 18 -21.05 4.69 -20.64
CA ASN A 18 -22.20 5.17 -21.42
C ASN A 18 -23.56 4.54 -21.06
N ASP A 19 -24.62 5.00 -21.74
CA ASP A 19 -26.09 4.81 -21.55
C ASP A 19 -26.60 3.36 -21.49
N GLY A 20 -25.70 2.38 -21.31
CA GLY A 20 -26.02 0.97 -21.09
C GLY A 20 -26.08 0.62 -19.60
N ASP A 21 -26.82 -0.44 -19.30
CA ASP A 21 -27.00 -0.96 -17.93
C ASP A 21 -25.91 -1.97 -17.51
N ASP A 22 -25.02 -2.37 -18.41
CA ASP A 22 -23.99 -3.37 -18.12
C ASP A 22 -22.85 -2.75 -17.30
N VAL A 23 -22.77 -3.16 -16.03
CA VAL A 23 -21.74 -2.75 -15.09
C VAL A 23 -20.96 -3.98 -14.63
N PHE A 24 -19.63 -3.91 -14.71
CA PHE A 24 -18.78 -4.92 -14.10
C PHE A 24 -19.06 -4.98 -12.58
N PRO A 25 -19.49 -6.13 -12.03
CA PRO A 25 -19.88 -6.25 -10.62
C PRO A 25 -18.65 -6.33 -9.71
N GLY A 26 -17.86 -5.26 -9.67
CA GLY A 26 -16.60 -5.16 -8.95
C GLY A 26 -16.40 -3.83 -8.23
N VAL A 27 -15.31 -3.77 -7.47
CA VAL A 27 -14.90 -2.59 -6.69
C VAL A 27 -13.67 -1.97 -7.35
N ARG A 28 -13.68 -0.64 -7.50
CA ARG A 28 -12.55 0.14 -8.02
C ARG A 28 -11.35 0.06 -7.07
N ALA A 29 -10.18 0.40 -7.59
CA ALA A 29 -8.99 0.61 -6.75
C ALA A 29 -9.32 1.64 -5.66
N ARG A 30 -8.81 1.40 -4.44
CA ARG A 30 -8.96 2.39 -3.37
C ARG A 30 -8.07 3.59 -3.65
N GLU A 31 -8.52 4.76 -3.25
CA GLU A 31 -7.67 5.94 -3.24
C GLU A 31 -6.67 5.84 -2.08
N ILE A 32 -5.40 6.07 -2.39
CA ILE A 32 -4.32 6.15 -1.40
C ILE A 32 -4.06 7.63 -1.15
N GLY A 33 -4.47 8.11 0.02
CA GLY A 33 -4.25 9.50 0.43
C GLY A 33 -2.78 9.78 0.78
N PRO A 34 -2.39 11.06 0.85
CA PRO A 34 -1.02 11.43 1.21
C PRO A 34 -0.69 10.98 2.64
N ALA A 35 0.51 10.43 2.80
CA ALA A 35 1.07 10.15 4.12
C ALA A 35 1.85 11.37 4.65
N ALA A 36 1.69 11.64 5.95
CA ALA A 36 2.31 12.78 6.61
C ALA A 36 3.64 12.36 7.24
N GLY A 37 4.74 12.98 6.77
CA GLY A 37 6.08 12.64 7.22
C GLY A 37 6.56 11.30 6.65
N MET A 38 7.71 11.32 5.98
CA MET A 38 8.35 10.12 5.44
C MET A 38 9.72 9.95 6.08
N ILE A 39 10.10 8.70 6.29
CA ILE A 39 11.47 8.29 6.63
C ILE A 39 12.01 7.55 5.42
N GLU A 40 13.23 7.87 5.02
CA GLU A 40 13.93 7.15 3.97
C GLU A 40 14.64 5.95 4.61
N HIS A 41 14.36 4.76 4.11
CA HIS A 41 15.01 3.52 4.51
C HIS A 41 15.78 2.95 3.32
N GLU A 42 17.08 2.73 3.49
CA GLU A 42 17.89 2.05 2.48
C GLU A 42 17.64 0.54 2.52
N ILE A 43 17.29 -0.05 1.38
CA ILE A 43 16.98 -1.48 1.28
C ILE A 43 18.26 -2.30 1.44
N GLN A 44 18.23 -3.23 2.39
CA GLN A 44 19.30 -4.19 2.65
C GLN A 44 18.86 -5.62 2.34
N THR A 45 19.81 -6.47 1.94
CA THR A 45 19.57 -7.90 1.72
C THR A 45 18.93 -8.54 2.95
N GLY A 46 17.87 -9.31 2.73
CA GLY A 46 17.13 -9.98 3.81
C GLY A 46 16.11 -9.11 4.53
N ASN A 47 15.92 -7.84 4.12
CA ASN A 47 14.78 -7.07 4.58
C ASN A 47 13.46 -7.76 4.22
N ARG A 48 12.47 -7.62 5.10
CA ARG A 48 11.10 -8.05 4.86
C ARG A 48 10.13 -6.96 5.29
N LEU A 49 9.07 -6.74 4.51
CA LEU A 49 8.11 -5.65 4.75
C LEU A 49 7.43 -5.76 6.12
N ASP A 50 7.12 -6.97 6.59
CA ASP A 50 6.56 -7.23 7.92
C ASP A 50 7.55 -6.88 9.04
N GLN A 51 8.84 -7.17 8.86
CA GLN A 51 9.88 -6.79 9.82
C GLN A 51 10.13 -5.28 9.84
N LEU A 52 10.12 -4.62 8.67
CA LEU A 52 10.21 -3.16 8.59
C LEU A 52 9.01 -2.52 9.28
N ALA A 53 7.80 -3.03 9.06
CA ALA A 53 6.61 -2.55 9.75
C ALA A 53 6.69 -2.74 11.27
N ARG A 54 7.18 -3.90 11.72
CA ARG A 54 7.45 -4.12 13.14
C ARG A 54 8.49 -3.16 13.70
N HIS A 55 9.54 -2.84 12.95
CA HIS A 55 10.58 -1.91 13.37
C HIS A 55 10.07 -0.47 13.48
N TYR A 56 9.39 0.03 12.44
CA TYR A 56 8.96 1.43 12.36
C TYR A 56 7.61 1.72 13.05
N TYR A 57 6.72 0.74 13.13
CA TYR A 57 5.35 0.92 13.65
C TYR A 57 5.07 0.10 14.90
N ASN A 58 6.01 -0.75 15.34
CA ASN A 58 5.78 -1.75 16.38
C ASN A 58 4.62 -2.73 16.06
N ASP A 59 4.21 -2.82 14.80
CA ASP A 59 3.12 -3.69 14.32
C ASP A 59 3.48 -4.22 12.92
N ASP A 60 3.73 -5.52 12.84
CA ASP A 60 4.08 -6.24 11.62
C ASP A 60 2.94 -6.24 10.59
N ARG A 61 1.68 -6.12 11.04
CA ARG A 61 0.50 -6.10 10.18
C ARG A 61 0.30 -4.77 9.45
N LEU A 62 1.12 -3.76 9.74
CA LEU A 62 1.06 -2.45 9.09
C LEU A 62 1.98 -2.31 7.87
N TRP A 63 2.59 -3.40 7.40
CA TRP A 63 3.45 -3.45 6.21
C TRP A 63 2.81 -2.84 4.95
N TRP A 64 1.49 -2.97 4.80
CA TRP A 64 0.76 -2.43 3.66
C TRP A 64 0.82 -0.89 3.59
N ARG A 65 1.13 -0.19 4.69
CA ARG A 65 1.35 1.26 4.67
C ARG A 65 2.63 1.62 3.92
N ILE A 66 3.65 0.77 4.02
CA ILE A 66 4.91 0.96 3.28
C ILE A 66 4.64 0.81 1.78
N VAL A 67 3.88 -0.22 1.39
CA VAL A 67 3.46 -0.41 -0.01
C VAL A 67 2.68 0.79 -0.54
N ASP A 68 1.71 1.28 0.24
CA ASP A 68 0.91 2.45 -0.15
C ASP A 68 1.73 3.71 -0.39
N ALA A 69 2.79 3.90 0.39
CA ALA A 69 3.67 5.05 0.25
C ALA A 69 4.60 4.98 -0.97
N ASN A 70 4.74 3.80 -1.59
CA ASN A 70 5.62 3.58 -2.73
C ASN A 70 4.83 3.02 -3.92
N PRO A 71 3.91 3.80 -4.52
CA PRO A 71 3.02 3.35 -5.59
C PRO A 71 3.74 3.02 -6.92
N ALA A 72 5.05 3.30 -7.01
CA ALA A 72 5.87 2.89 -8.14
C ALA A 72 5.96 1.35 -8.27
N PHE A 73 5.75 0.63 -7.17
CA PHE A 73 5.75 -0.83 -7.15
C PHE A 73 4.34 -1.38 -7.27
N LEU A 74 4.11 -2.19 -8.30
CA LEU A 74 2.84 -2.89 -8.49
C LEU A 74 2.70 -4.09 -7.55
N PHE A 75 3.80 -4.81 -7.33
CA PHE A 75 3.84 -5.99 -6.46
C PHE A 75 4.77 -5.73 -5.27
N ALA A 76 4.27 -6.00 -4.07
CA ALA A 76 5.02 -5.78 -2.83
C ALA A 76 6.27 -6.68 -2.73
N GLY A 77 6.28 -7.85 -3.38
CA GLY A 77 7.43 -8.76 -3.40
C GLY A 77 8.64 -8.15 -4.11
N ASP A 78 8.42 -7.32 -5.12
CA ASP A 78 9.48 -6.72 -5.93
C ASP A 78 10.19 -5.58 -5.18
N MET A 79 9.56 -5.03 -4.14
CA MET A 79 10.07 -3.88 -3.39
C MET A 79 11.36 -4.16 -2.63
N LEU A 80 11.62 -5.42 -2.27
CA LEU A 80 12.75 -5.84 -1.45
C LEU A 80 13.58 -6.95 -2.13
N ASP A 81 13.46 -7.05 -3.45
CA ASP A 81 14.28 -7.96 -4.25
C ASP A 81 15.76 -7.56 -4.19
N GLU A 82 16.66 -8.50 -4.49
CA GLU A 82 18.11 -8.27 -4.47
C GLU A 82 18.52 -7.13 -5.41
N THR A 83 17.79 -6.96 -6.52
CA THR A 83 18.00 -5.86 -7.48
C THR A 83 17.73 -4.48 -6.91
N MET A 84 16.96 -4.38 -5.82
CA MET A 84 16.61 -3.12 -5.16
C MET A 84 17.59 -2.76 -4.03
N GLN A 85 18.60 -3.59 -3.75
CA GLN A 85 19.58 -3.31 -2.70
C GLN A 85 20.25 -1.94 -2.88
N GLY A 86 20.34 -1.17 -1.79
CA GLY A 86 20.87 0.21 -1.80
C GLY A 86 19.91 1.27 -2.32
N SER A 87 18.73 0.88 -2.82
CA SER A 87 17.66 1.82 -3.18
C SER A 87 16.93 2.32 -1.94
N VAL A 88 16.29 3.48 -2.06
CA VAL A 88 15.54 4.10 -0.97
C VAL A 88 14.07 3.69 -1.03
N LEU A 89 13.56 3.25 0.12
CA LEU A 89 12.16 2.94 0.37
C LEU A 89 11.55 3.98 1.30
N LEU A 90 10.39 4.53 0.93
CA LEU A 90 9.70 5.52 1.76
C LEU A 90 8.85 4.84 2.83
N ILE A 91 9.09 5.19 4.10
CA ILE A 91 8.34 4.68 5.26
C ILE A 91 7.49 5.82 5.84
N PRO A 92 6.15 5.78 5.71
CA PRO A 92 5.28 6.84 6.21
C PRO A 92 5.15 6.81 7.73
N ARG A 93 5.26 7.95 8.41
CA ARG A 93 5.00 8.00 9.85
C ARG A 93 3.53 7.69 10.14
N LEU A 94 3.28 7.02 11.28
CA LEU A 94 1.94 6.97 11.84
C LEU A 94 1.59 8.40 12.25
N LYS A 95 0.48 8.93 11.73
CA LYS A 95 -0.05 10.22 12.19
C LYS A 95 -0.25 10.12 13.70
N GLU A 96 0.35 11.06 14.44
CA GLU A 96 0.08 11.28 15.87
C GLU A 96 -1.39 11.68 16.09
#